data_AF-A0A2G9XLM4-F1
#
_entry.id   AF-A0A2G9XLM4-F1
#
_cell.length_a   1.000
_cell.length_b   1.000
_cell.length_c   1.000
_cell.angle_alpha   90.00
_cell.angle_beta   90.00
_cell.angle_gamma   90.00
#
_symmetry.space_group_name_H-M   'P 1'
#
loop_
_entity.id
_entity.type
_entity.pdbx_description
1 polymer ?
#
loop_
_entity_poly.entity_id
_entity_poly.type
_entity_poly.pdbx_seq_one_letter_code
_entity_poly.pdbx_strand_id
1 'polypeptide(L)' 'MNAVMENRNRIIVGIGVESPQGLTAERQGVLKILRKVKQRLKLKPKTLGADKGFFEKKFIRSIFKRKIEPHIAIQEKGS' A
#
# COMPACT_ATOMS: atom_id res chain seq x y z
N MET A 1 3.58 -8.24 -9.12
CA MET A 1 4.52 -8.27 -7.97
C MET A 1 4.34 -7.01 -7.17
N ASN A 2 4.14 -7.11 -5.85
CA ASN A 2 3.93 -5.96 -4.97
C ASN A 2 5.05 -5.87 -3.93
N ALA A 3 5.47 -4.66 -3.57
CA ALA A 3 6.44 -4.45 -2.49
C ALA A 3 6.03 -3.27 -1.60
N VAL A 4 6.39 -3.33 -0.33
CA VAL A 4 6.29 -2.21 0.61
C VAL A 4 7.67 -1.95 1.20
N MET A 5 8.06 -0.68 1.23
CA MET A 5 9.36 -0.22 1.71
C MET A 5 9.19 0.72 2.91
N GLU A 6 10.09 0.60 3.89
CA GLU A 6 10.33 1.64 4.89
C GLU A 6 11.14 2.76 4.22
N ASN A 7 10.53 3.94 4.08
CA ASN A 7 11.04 4.98 3.21
C ASN A 7 12.34 5.63 3.70
N ARG A 8 12.55 5.75 5.02
CA ARG A 8 13.70 6.47 5.59
C ARG A 8 15.02 5.78 5.29
N ASN A 9 15.07 4.45 5.44
CA ASN A 9 16.29 3.67 5.28
C ASN A 9 16.31 2.81 4.01
N ARG A 10 15.27 2.90 3.17
CA ARG A 10 15.14 2.14 1.92
C ARG A 10 15.15 0.63 2.10
N ILE A 11 14.49 0.16 3.15
CA ILE A 11 14.42 -1.27 3.49
C ILE A 11 13.10 -1.84 2.98
N ILE A 12 13.15 -2.89 2.15
CA ILE A 12 11.95 -3.64 1.77
C ILE A 12 11.46 -4.41 2.99
N VAL A 13 10.26 -4.08 3.48
CA VAL A 13 9.67 -4.70 4.67
C VAL A 13 8.66 -5.79 4.31
N GLY A 14 8.26 -5.87 3.04
CA GLY A 14 7.44 -6.98 2.57
C GLY A 14 7.29 -7.02 1.06
N ILE A 15 7.16 -8.24 0.56
CA ILE A 15 7.02 -8.56 -0.86
C ILE A 15 5.85 -9.54 -1.04
N GLY A 16 5.09 -9.32 -2.10
CA GLY A 16 4.02 -10.19 -2.57
C GLY A 16 4.34 -10.63 -3.99
N VAL A 17 4.69 -11.91 -4.14
CA VAL A 17 4.90 -12.53 -5.46
C VAL A 17 3.59 -13.17 -5.86
N GLU A 18 2.83 -12.45 -6.68
CA GLU A 18 1.56 -12.88 -7.24
C GLU A 18 1.51 -12.38 -8.69
N SER A 19 0.92 -13.19 -9.58
CA SER A 19 0.81 -12.87 -11.00
C SER A 19 0.03 -11.56 -11.17
N PRO A 20 0.48 -10.64 -12.05
CA PRO A 20 -0.25 -9.39 -12.27
C PRO A 20 -1.67 -9.69 -12.78
N GLN A 21 -2.67 -9.29 -12.00
CA GLN A 21 -4.10 -9.47 -12.31
C GLN A 21 -4.81 -8.11 -12.39
N GLY A 22 -4.04 -7.05 -12.69
CA GLY A 22 -4.51 -5.67 -12.74
C GLY A 22 -4.50 -4.93 -11.40
N LEU A 23 -4.87 -3.65 -11.45
CA LEU A 23 -4.72 -2.70 -10.32
C LEU A 23 -5.48 -3.12 -9.05
N THR A 24 -6.63 -3.78 -9.19
CA THR A 24 -7.39 -4.27 -8.03
C THR A 24 -6.60 -5.30 -7.23
N ALA A 25 -5.93 -6.23 -7.91
CA ALA A 25 -5.11 -7.24 -7.27
C ALA A 25 -3.85 -6.63 -6.62
N GLU A 26 -3.24 -5.64 -7.26
CA GLU A 26 -2.08 -4.92 -6.70
C GLU A 26 -2.42 -4.19 -5.40
N ARG A 27 -3.53 -3.44 -5.39
CA ARG A 27 -4.05 -2.77 -4.19
C ARG A 27 -4.34 -3.74 -3.05
N GLN A 28 -4.99 -4.87 -3.35
CA GLN A 28 -5.25 -5.91 -2.35
C GLN A 28 -3.95 -6.54 -1.82
N GLY A 29 -2.98 -6.78 -2.69
CA GLY A 29 -1.65 -7.27 -2.34
C GLY A 29 -0.92 -6.33 -1.39
N VAL A 30 -0.94 -5.01 -1.63
CA VAL A 30 -0.37 -4.01 -0.71
C VAL A 30 -1.06 -4.05 0.65
N LEU A 31 -2.39 -4.12 0.71
CA LEU A 31 -3.12 -4.23 1.98
C LEU A 31 -2.75 -5.50 2.76
N LYS A 32 -2.50 -6.61 2.05
CA LYS A 32 -2.04 -7.89 2.63
C LYS A 32 -0.61 -7.77 3.16
N ILE A 33 0.29 -7.11 2.43
CA ILE A 33 1.66 -6.84 2.88
C ILE A 33 1.65 -5.96 4.13
N LEU A 34 0.91 -4.84 4.14
CA LEU A 34 0.80 -3.95 5.32
C LEU A 34 0.29 -4.69 6.56
N ARG A 35 -0.69 -5.59 6.39
CA ARG A 35 -1.18 -6.44 7.47
C ARG A 35 -0.07 -7.36 8.01
N LYS A 36 0.67 -8.03 7.12
CA LYS A 36 1.78 -8.92 7.50
C LYS A 36 2.90 -8.16 8.19
N VAL A 37 3.29 -6.99 7.68
CA VAL A 37 4.30 -6.09 8.27
C VAL A 37 3.91 -5.72 9.70
N LYS A 38 2.66 -5.28 9.92
CA LYS A 38 2.16 -4.98 11.27
C LYS A 38 2.17 -6.21 12.19
N GLN A 39 1.77 -7.38 11.69
CA GLN A 39 1.67 -8.59 12.50
C GLN A 39 3.03 -9.16 12.90
N ARG A 40 3.96 -9.23 11.93
CA ARG A 40 5.27 -9.89 12.07
C ARG A 40 6.35 -8.96 12.58
N LEU A 41 6.43 -7.74 12.05
CA LEU A 41 7.50 -6.79 12.37
C LEU A 41 7.06 -5.75 13.41
N LYS A 42 5.78 -5.76 13.82
CA LYS A 42 5.17 -4.76 14.71
C LYS A 42 5.27 -3.31 14.21
N LEU A 43 5.67 -3.12 12.95
CA LEU A 43 5.76 -1.83 12.29
C LEU A 43 4.36 -1.27 12.02
N LYS A 44 4.14 -0.03 12.44
CA LYS A 44 2.92 0.74 12.20
C LYS A 44 3.31 2.01 11.44
N PRO A 45 3.29 1.99 10.10
CA PRO A 45 3.65 3.18 9.32
C PRO A 45 2.69 4.32 9.64
N LYS A 46 3.22 5.55 9.65
CA LYS A 46 2.40 6.77 9.83
C LYS A 46 1.86 7.28 8.50
N THR A 47 2.66 7.17 7.45
CA THR A 47 2.36 7.61 6.09
C THR A 47 2.54 6.45 5.10
N LEU A 48 1.88 6.52 3.95
CA LEU A 48 2.07 5.59 2.84
C LEU A 48 2.17 6.35 1.52
N GLY A 49 3.34 6.31 0.88
CA GLY A 49 3.53 6.77 -0.49
C GLY A 49 3.08 5.72 -1.50
N ALA A 50 2.37 6.13 -2.55
CA ALA A 50 2.06 5.26 -3.69
C ALA A 50 1.81 6.07 -4.97
N ASP A 51 1.95 5.43 -6.13
CA ASP A 51 1.70 6.07 -7.42
C ASP A 51 0.18 6.23 -7.73
N LYS A 52 -0.11 6.85 -8.89
CA LYS A 52 -1.49 7.14 -9.34
C LYS A 52 -2.38 5.91 -9.50
N GLY A 53 -1.80 4.73 -9.74
CA GLY A 53 -2.49 3.45 -9.78
C GLY A 53 -3.14 3.09 -8.45
N PHE A 54 -2.79 3.75 -7.34
CA PHE A 54 -3.41 3.56 -6.04
C PHE A 54 -4.46 4.64 -5.70
N PHE A 55 -4.73 5.59 -6.61
CA PHE A 55 -5.75 6.62 -6.45
C PHE A 55 -7.18 6.06 -6.67
N GLU A 56 -7.60 5.18 -5.77
CA GLU A 56 -8.91 4.50 -5.79
C GLU A 56 -9.59 4.65 -4.44
N LYS A 57 -10.89 4.96 -4.45
CA LYS A 57 -11.63 5.39 -3.25
C LYS A 57 -11.63 4.33 -2.14
N LYS A 58 -11.84 3.05 -2.46
CA LYS A 58 -11.89 1.95 -1.47
C LYS A 58 -10.52 1.66 -0.88
N PHE A 59 -9.46 1.77 -1.67
CA PHE A 59 -8.08 1.61 -1.23
C PHE A 59 -7.71 2.72 -0.25
N ILE A 60 -7.90 3.99 -0.64
CA ILE A 60 -7.64 5.16 0.22
C ILE A 60 -8.42 5.03 1.54
N ARG A 61 -9.71 4.67 1.49
CA ARG A 61 -10.51 4.43 2.70
C ARG A 61 -9.94 3.31 3.57
N SER A 62 -9.37 2.27 2.97
CA SER A 62 -8.73 1.16 3.68
C SER A 62 -7.42 1.58 4.36
N ILE A 63 -6.69 2.53 3.79
CA ILE A 63 -5.49 3.15 4.39
C ILE A 63 -5.89 4.03 5.59
N PHE A 64 -6.90 4.88 5.45
CA PHE A 64 -7.40 5.68 6.58
C PHE A 64 -7.92 4.83 7.75
N LYS A 65 -8.63 3.71 7.47
CA LYS A 65 -9.05 2.75 8.51
C LYS A 65 -7.88 2.16 9.29
N ARG A 66 -6.65 2.18 8.75
CA ARG A 66 -5.43 1.73 9.41
C ARG A 66 -4.71 2.84 10.19
N LYS A 67 -5.26 4.06 10.20
CA LYS A 67 -4.65 5.27 10.76
C LYS A 67 -3.31 5.61 10.11
N ILE A 68 -3.25 5.42 8.79
CA ILE A 68 -2.11 5.76 7.94
C ILE A 68 -2.54 6.92 7.05
N GLU A 69 -1.70 7.93 6.91
CA GLU A 69 -1.91 9.06 6.01
C GLU A 69 -1.43 8.70 4.58
N PRO A 70 -2.31 8.72 3.57
CA PRO A 70 -1.93 8.41 2.20
C PRO A 70 -1.30 9.62 1.49
N HIS A 71 -0.11 9.44 0.92
CA HIS A 71 0.54 10.38 -0.01
C HIS A 71 0.55 9.72 -1.39
N ILE A 72 -0.59 9.79 -2.07
CA ILE A 72 -0.84 9.10 -3.33
C ILE A 72 -0.93 10.12 -4.45
N ALA A 73 -0.24 9.87 -5.56
CA ALA A 73 -0.34 10.74 -6.73
C ALA A 73 -1.79 10.78 -7.25
N ILE A 74 -2.27 11.97 -7.56
CA ILE A 74 -3.68 12.23 -7.91
C ILE A 74 -3.92 11.89 -9.40
N GLN A 75 -5.13 11.43 -9.73
CA GLN A 75 -5.63 11.34 -11.10
C GLN A 75 -6.89 12.20 -11.25
N GLU A 76 -7.13 12.81 -12.42
CA GLU A 76 -8.27 13.72 -12.67
C GLU A 76 -9.63 13.13 -12.26
N LYS A 77 -9.77 11.80 -12.37
CA LYS A 77 -10.90 11.05 -11.85
C LYS A 77 -10.38 9.85 -11.06
N GLY A 78 -10.90 9.69 -9.85
CA GLY A 78 -10.71 8.46 -9.08
C GLY A 78 -11.44 7.31 -9.74
N SER A 79 -10.79 6.14 -9.80
CA SER A 79 -11.44 4.88 -10.19
C SER A 79 -12.21 4.26 -9.03
#